data_AF-A0A352D807-F1
#
_entry.id   AF-A0A352D807-F1
#
_cell.length_a   1.000
_cell.length_b   1.000
_cell.length_c   1.000
_cell.angle_alpha   90.00
_cell.angle_beta   90.00
_cell.angle_gamma   90.00
#
_symmetry.space_group_name_H-M   'P 1'
#
loop_
_entity.id
_entity.type
_entity.pdbx_description
1 polymer ?
#
loop_
_entity_poly.entity_id
_entity_poly.type
_entity_poly.pdbx_seq_one_letter_code
_entity_poly.pdbx_strand_id
1 'polypeptide(L)' 'MIAEVKLSDDSVSPALVKFQNMLGVPAVQLVGKKGIFKYKENGKNRILVVSAHNWLSSLP' A
#
# COMPACT_ATOMS: atom_id res chain seq x y z
N MET A 1 -10.44 -3.87 2.92
CA MET A 1 -9.03 -3.50 2.67
C MET A 1 -8.92 -3.05 1.23
N ILE A 2 -8.04 -2.10 0.92
CA ILE A 2 -7.76 -1.64 -0.45
C ILE A 2 -6.33 -2.03 -0.80
N ALA A 3 -6.12 -2.55 -2.01
CA ALA A 3 -4.81 -2.81 -2.56
C ALA A 3 -4.62 -1.99 -3.85
N GLU A 4 -3.58 -1.17 -3.91
CA GLU A 4 -3.12 -0.50 -5.12
C GLU A 4 -1.86 -1.20 -5.62
N VAL A 5 -1.72 -1.39 -6.93
CA VAL A 5 -0.51 -2.01 -7.51
C VAL A 5 0.17 -1.00 -8.43
N LYS A 6 1.47 -0.83 -8.25
CA LYS A 6 2.33 0.00 -9.09
C LYS A 6 3.51 -0.79 -9.61
N LEU A 7 3.90 -0.51 -10.85
CA LEU A 7 5.06 -1.17 -11.47
C LEU A 7 6.36 -0.80 -10.75
N SER A 8 6.56 0.48 -10.45
CA SER A 8 7.86 0.98 -9.97
C SER A 8 7.79 2.12 -8.96
N ASP A 9 6.74 2.94 -8.95
CA ASP A 9 6.63 4.06 -8.01
C ASP A 9 6.25 3.56 -6.60
N ASP A 10 7.10 3.87 -5.62
CA ASP A 10 6.92 3.53 -4.21
C ASP A 10 6.41 4.73 -3.40
N SER A 11 6.11 5.86 -4.04
CA SER A 11 5.36 6.95 -3.42
C SER A 11 3.88 6.58 -3.36
N VAL A 12 3.25 6.87 -2.23
CA VAL A 12 1.82 6.62 -2.06
C VAL A 12 1.01 7.63 -2.87
N SER A 13 0.11 7.13 -3.72
CA SER A 13 -0.75 7.99 -4.54
C SER A 13 -1.71 8.82 -3.67
N PRO A 14 -2.02 10.08 -4.05
CA PRO A 14 -3.08 10.86 -3.39
C PRO A 14 -4.45 10.18 -3.48
N ALA A 15 -4.69 9.41 -4.56
CA ALA A 15 -5.91 8.64 -4.75
C ALA A 15 -6.05 7.56 -3.67
N LEU A 16 -5.00 6.79 -3.37
CA LEU A 16 -5.01 5.76 -2.33
C LEU A 16 -5.30 6.35 -0.95
N VAL A 17 -4.71 7.50 -0.63
CA VAL A 17 -5.02 8.25 0.61
C VAL A 17 -6.50 8.67 0.64
N LYS A 18 -7.01 9.24 -0.46
CA LYS A 18 -8.41 9.65 -0.58
C LYS A 18 -9.37 8.48 -0.36
N PHE A 19 -9.12 7.35 -1.01
CA PHE A 19 -9.95 6.16 -0.85
C PHE A 19 -9.86 5.54 0.54
N GLN A 20 -8.66 5.50 1.15
CA GLN A 20 -8.52 5.06 2.54
C GLN A 20 -9.34 5.95 3.49
N ASN A 21 -9.29 7.27 3.30
CA ASN A 21 -10.03 8.22 4.15
C ASN A 21 -11.55 8.08 3.95
N MET A 22 -12.00 7.89 2.71
CA MET A 22 -13.42 7.72 2.39
C MET A 22 -14.00 6.42 2.94
N LEU A 23 -13.24 5.33 2.89
CA LEU A 23 -13.72 4.00 3.26
C LEU A 23 -13.37 3.61 4.71
N GLY A 24 -12.39 4.26 5.34
CA GLY A 24 -11.97 3.95 6.71
C GLY A 24 -11.35 2.56 6.88
N VAL A 25 -10.86 1.94 5.81
CA VAL A 25 -10.32 0.57 5.82
C VAL A 25 -8.78 0.55 5.68
N PRO A 26 -8.11 -0.55 6.07
CA PRO A 26 -6.68 -0.71 5.81
C PRO A 26 -6.34 -0.61 4.31
N ALA A 27 -5.17 -0.05 4.00
CA ALA A 27 -4.68 0.09 2.64
C ALA A 27 -3.24 -0.41 2.49
N VAL A 28 -2.95 -1.05 1.37
CA VAL A 28 -1.63 -1.52 0.96
C VAL A 28 -1.32 -1.07 -0.47
N GLN A 29 -0.09 -0.67 -0.73
CA GLN A 29 0.45 -0.44 -2.06
C GLN A 29 1.52 -1.49 -2.35
N LEU A 30 1.29 -2.28 -3.40
CA LEU A 30 2.19 -3.30 -3.90
C LEU A 30 3.06 -2.71 -5.01
N VAL A 31 4.38 -2.84 -4.88
CA VAL A 31 5.34 -2.30 -5.86
C VAL A 31 6.11 -3.44 -6.51
N GLY A 32 6.27 -3.39 -7.84
CA GLY A 32 7.07 -4.35 -8.61
C GLY A 32 8.59 -4.28 -8.37
N LYS A 33 9.06 -3.42 -7.47
CA LYS A 33 10.46 -3.31 -7.05
C LYS A 33 10.76 -4.24 -5.87
N LYS A 34 11.98 -4.78 -5.83
CA LYS A 34 12.49 -5.56 -4.70
C LYS A 34 12.92 -4.64 -3.55
N GLY A 35 12.90 -5.15 -2.33
CA GLY A 35 13.42 -4.45 -1.14
C GLY A 35 12.54 -3.31 -0.63
N ILE A 36 11.32 -3.16 -1.13
CA ILE A 36 10.35 -2.19 -0.63
C ILE A 36 9.63 -2.77 0.58
N PHE A 37 9.75 -2.09 1.71
CA PHE A 37 8.94 -2.28 2.91
C PHE A 37 8.96 -0.98 3.72
N LYS A 38 7.85 -0.24 3.74
CA LYS A 38 7.71 1.00 4.51
C LYS A 38 6.25 1.29 4.86
N TYR A 39 6.05 2.08 5.90
CA TYR A 39 4.75 2.61 6.26
C TYR A 39 4.65 4.09 5.94
N LYS A 40 3.48 4.51 5.46
CA LYS A 40 3.07 5.92 5.40
C LYS A 40 1.94 6.14 6.38
N GLU A 41 2.14 7.08 7.31
CA GLU A 41 1.12 7.51 8.24
C GLU A 41 0.00 8.28 7.50
N ASN A 42 -1.24 8.03 7.90
CA ASN A 42 -2.43 8.72 7.40
C ASN A 42 -3.44 8.90 8.55
N GLY A 43 -3.10 9.80 9.48
CA GLY A 43 -3.90 10.06 10.67
C GLY A 43 -3.91 8.86 11.63
N LYS A 44 -5.09 8.28 11.88
CA LYS A 44 -5.23 7.06 12.71
C LYS A 44 -4.97 5.77 11.94
N ASN A 45 -4.83 5.87 10.61
CA ASN A 45 -4.56 4.75 9.73
C ASN A 45 -3.11 4.80 9.23
N ARG A 46 -2.65 3.67 8.71
CA ARG A 46 -1.36 3.54 8.02
C ARG A 46 -1.55 2.88 6.67
N ILE A 47 -0.65 3.19 5.74
CA ILE A 47 -0.58 2.57 4.42
C ILE A 47 0.72 1.79 4.34
N LEU A 48 0.62 0.48 4.15
CA LEU A 48 1.79 -0.36 3.92
C LEU A 48 2.22 -0.23 2.45
N VAL A 49 3.49 0.09 2.19
CA VAL A 49 4.08 0.04 0.85
C VAL A 49 5.10 -1.10 0.85
N VAL A 50 4.89 -2.10 0.01
CA VAL A 50 5.66 -3.35 0.06
C VAL A 50 5.92 -3.92 -1.33
N SER A 51 7.01 -4.65 -1.46
CA SER A 51 7.33 -5.43 -2.67
C SER A 51 6.21 -6.45 -2.93
N ALA A 52 5.64 -6.46 -4.14
CA ALA A 52 4.43 -7.21 -4.45
C ALA A 52 4.54 -8.71 -4.12
N HIS A 53 5.67 -9.33 -4.46
CA HIS A 53 5.93 -10.75 -4.20
C HIS A 53 5.94 -11.09 -2.70
N ASN A 54 6.45 -10.20 -1.84
CA ASN A 54 6.47 -10.43 -0.38
C ASN A 54 5.05 -10.51 0.18
N TRP A 55 4.16 -9.64 -0.28
CA TRP A 55 2.79 -9.60 0.21
C TRP A 55 1.93 -10.71 -0.39
N LEU A 56 2.03 -10.94 -1.71
CA LEU A 56 1.27 -12.00 -2.39
C LEU A 56 1.60 -13.39 -1.85
N SER A 57 2.87 -13.64 -1.50
CA SER A 57 3.29 -14.93 -0.95
C SER A 57 2.77 -15.19 0.47
N SER A 58 2.23 -14.16 1.14
CA SER A 58 1.69 -14.23 2.50
C SER A 58 0.15 -14.38 2.54
N LEU A 59 -0.48 -14.46 1.37
CA LEU A 59 -1.92 -14.70 1.28
C LEU A 59 -2.23 -16.17 1.61
N PRO A 60 -3.31 -16.44 2.37
CA PRO A 60 -3.78 -17.81 2.66
C PRO A 60 -4.30 -18.53 1.42
#